data_AF-A0AAD1Z0L0-F1
#
_entry.id   AF-A0AAD1Z0L0-F1
#
_cell.length_a   1.000
_cell.length_b   1.000
_cell.length_c   1.000
_cell.angle_alpha   90.00
_cell.angle_beta   90.00
_cell.angle_gamma   90.00
#
_symmetry.space_group_name_H-M   'P 1'
#
loop_
_entity.id
_entity.type
_entity.pdbx_description
1 polymer ?
#
loop_
_entity_poly.entity_id
_entity_poly.type
_entity_poly.pdbx_seq_one_letter_code
_entity_poly.pdbx_strand_id
1 'polypeptide(L)'
;MIRVSHYQGSSNWLSIVPNGIYKLLVHAKETYNSPIIYITENGERDGIPIGPKGGSNWLSIVPNGIYKLLVHVKKSYNSPTIYITENGVDEVNDTSLTLSEARFDELRIKYHQDHLSYIKQAMEEGVDVKAYYIWSMFDTFEWAAGYSVRFGLFYVDFVNGNLTRFPKTSAIWLMNFLNKKRFTLKRQAPKNEEEHGSVKKDKKQ
;
A
#
# COMPACT_ATOMS: atom_id res chain seq x y z
N MET A 1 -1.97 -2.60 -5.48
CA MET A 1 -1.23 -3.20 -6.62
C MET A 1 -0.53 -4.47 -6.13
N ILE A 2 -0.48 -5.56 -6.91
CA ILE A 2 0.33 -6.74 -6.58
C ILE A 2 1.05 -7.19 -7.86
N ARG A 3 2.37 -7.38 -7.82
CA ARG A 3 3.13 -8.03 -8.90
C ARG A 3 3.80 -9.28 -8.35
N VAL A 4 3.69 -10.39 -9.09
CA VAL A 4 4.22 -11.69 -8.68
C VAL A 4 5.11 -12.24 -9.78
N SER A 5 6.32 -12.68 -9.41
CA SER A 5 7.28 -13.31 -10.32
C SER A 5 7.62 -14.72 -9.86
N HIS A 6 7.92 -15.63 -10.80
CA HIS A 6 8.38 -16.99 -10.53
C HIS A 6 9.74 -17.25 -11.18
N TYR A 7 10.50 -18.23 -10.64
CA TYR A 7 11.92 -18.47 -10.94
C TYR A 7 12.27 -18.84 -12.40
N GLN A 8 11.30 -18.98 -13.31
CA GLN A 8 11.56 -19.25 -14.73
C GLN A 8 11.75 -17.98 -15.60
N GLY A 9 12.02 -16.83 -14.99
CA GLY A 9 12.49 -15.63 -15.71
C GLY A 9 11.41 -14.78 -16.40
N SER A 10 10.13 -15.17 -16.34
CA SER A 10 9.01 -14.34 -16.78
C SER A 10 8.44 -13.50 -15.63
N SER A 11 8.44 -12.18 -15.79
CA SER A 11 7.74 -11.27 -14.88
C SER A 11 6.30 -11.07 -15.36
N ASN A 12 5.32 -11.48 -14.56
CA ASN A 12 3.91 -11.38 -14.91
C ASN A 12 3.24 -10.27 -14.10
N TRP A 13 2.52 -9.40 -14.78
CA TRP A 13 1.64 -8.42 -14.14
C TRP A 13 0.41 -9.15 -13.59
N LEU A 14 0.04 -8.90 -12.34
CA LEU A 14 -1.14 -9.49 -11.70
C LEU A 14 -1.97 -8.41 -11.02
N SER A 15 -2.62 -7.58 -11.83
CA SER A 15 -3.68 -6.69 -11.34
C SER A 15 -5.01 -7.45 -11.31
N ILE A 16 -5.79 -7.27 -10.24
CA ILE A 16 -7.21 -7.61 -10.24
C ILE A 16 -7.88 -6.54 -11.12
N VAL A 17 -8.22 -6.90 -12.35
CA VAL A 17 -8.91 -6.04 -13.33
C VAL A 17 -10.09 -6.79 -13.93
N PRO A 18 -11.08 -6.07 -14.45
CA PRO A 18 -12.43 -6.57 -14.65
C PRO A 18 -12.51 -7.40 -15.90
N ASN A 19 -12.58 -8.72 -15.73
CA ASN A 19 -13.24 -9.66 -16.65
C ASN A 19 -13.37 -11.05 -16.00
N GLY A 20 -13.38 -11.15 -14.67
CA GLY A 20 -13.43 -12.45 -13.97
C GLY A 20 -12.24 -13.38 -14.25
N ILE A 21 -11.19 -12.84 -14.86
CA ILE A 21 -9.92 -13.49 -15.11
C ILE A 21 -8.92 -12.73 -14.25
N TYR A 22 -8.15 -13.44 -13.41
CA TYR A 22 -6.83 -12.95 -13.04
C TYR A 22 -6.18 -12.52 -14.35
N LYS A 23 -5.90 -11.24 -14.62
CA LYS A 23 -5.16 -10.87 -15.84
C LYS A 23 -3.70 -11.27 -15.68
N LEU A 24 -3.53 -12.56 -15.61
CA LEU A 24 -2.40 -13.37 -15.98
C LEU A 24 -2.20 -13.10 -17.48
N LEU A 25 -1.22 -12.29 -17.85
CA LEU A 25 -0.68 -12.31 -19.20
C LEU A 25 0.11 -13.63 -19.37
N VAL A 26 -0.58 -14.76 -19.29
CA VAL A 26 -0.06 -16.03 -19.78
C VAL A 26 -0.77 -16.25 -21.09
N HIS A 27 0.02 -16.36 -22.15
CA HIS A 27 -0.39 -16.97 -23.39
C HIS A 27 -0.63 -18.47 -23.13
N ALA A 28 -1.71 -18.81 -22.44
CA ALA A 28 -2.14 -20.19 -22.23
C ALA A 28 -3.61 -20.28 -22.61
N LYS A 29 -3.84 -20.96 -23.73
CA LYS A 29 -5.10 -21.63 -24.02
C LYS A 29 -5.46 -22.47 -22.79
N GLU A 30 -6.53 -22.12 -22.09
CA GLU A 30 -7.65 -23.00 -21.73
C GLU A 30 -8.47 -22.44 -20.55
N THR A 31 -9.79 -22.41 -20.78
CA THR A 31 -10.87 -21.98 -19.89
C THR A 31 -11.11 -22.99 -18.76
N TYR A 32 -11.11 -22.54 -17.51
CA TYR A 32 -11.60 -23.31 -16.36
C TYR A 32 -12.89 -22.70 -15.79
N ASN A 33 -13.89 -23.56 -15.57
CA ASN A 33 -15.19 -23.27 -14.95
C ASN A 33 -15.06 -22.88 -13.46
N SER A 34 -14.55 -21.69 -13.18
CA SER A 34 -14.86 -20.99 -11.92
C SER A 34 -16.14 -20.18 -12.11
N PRO A 35 -17.01 -20.00 -11.09
CA PRO A 35 -18.12 -19.06 -11.21
C PRO A 35 -17.54 -17.72 -11.64
N ILE A 36 -18.00 -17.20 -12.79
CA ILE A 36 -17.47 -15.98 -13.38
C ILE A 36 -17.80 -14.83 -12.42
N ILE A 37 -16.81 -14.37 -11.66
CA ILE A 37 -16.97 -13.23 -10.74
C ILE A 37 -16.65 -11.97 -11.55
N TYR A 38 -17.67 -11.21 -11.91
CA TYR A 38 -17.48 -9.89 -12.51
C TYR A 38 -17.07 -8.90 -11.42
N ILE A 39 -15.80 -8.49 -11.45
CA ILE A 39 -15.32 -7.30 -10.75
C ILE A 39 -15.30 -6.18 -11.81
N THR A 40 -15.68 -4.94 -11.49
CA THR A 40 -15.60 -3.78 -12.40
C THR A 40 -14.23 -3.09 -12.34
N GLU A 41 -13.92 -2.17 -13.28
CA GLU A 41 -12.64 -1.40 -13.25
C GLU A 41 -12.50 -0.62 -11.95
N ASN A 42 -13.65 -0.24 -11.38
CA ASN A 42 -13.77 0.46 -10.12
C ASN A 42 -13.72 -0.48 -8.90
N GLY A 43 -13.38 -1.76 -9.07
CA GLY A 43 -13.27 -2.70 -7.96
C GLY A 43 -14.60 -2.88 -7.21
N GLU A 44 -15.70 -3.00 -7.94
CA GLU A 44 -17.02 -3.32 -7.39
C GLU A 44 -17.45 -4.71 -7.83
N ARG A 45 -18.25 -5.36 -7.01
CA ARG A 45 -18.98 -6.60 -7.31
C ARG A 45 -20.46 -6.31 -7.13
N ASP A 46 -21.25 -6.54 -8.17
CA ASP A 46 -22.69 -6.30 -8.13
C ASP A 46 -23.06 -4.87 -7.67
N GLY A 47 -22.24 -3.89 -8.06
CA GLY A 47 -22.38 -2.48 -7.65
C GLY A 47 -21.91 -2.16 -6.22
N ILE A 48 -21.33 -3.13 -5.51
CA ILE A 48 -20.82 -2.97 -4.14
C ILE A 48 -19.29 -2.95 -4.15
N PRO A 49 -18.62 -1.93 -3.58
CA PRO A 49 -17.17 -1.91 -3.46
C PRO A 49 -16.64 -3.15 -2.74
N ILE A 50 -15.63 -3.81 -3.33
CA ILE A 50 -15.05 -5.04 -2.76
C ILE A 50 -14.14 -4.78 -1.54
N GLY A 51 -13.86 -3.51 -1.26
CA GLY A 51 -13.05 -3.05 -0.13
C GLY A 51 -12.86 -1.54 -0.16
N PRO A 52 -12.28 -0.95 0.90
CA PRO A 52 -11.93 0.47 0.93
C PRO A 52 -10.98 0.85 -0.20
N LYS A 53 -10.99 2.11 -0.61
CA LYS A 53 -10.11 2.64 -1.65
C LYS A 53 -8.82 3.20 -1.06
N GLY A 54 -7.74 3.11 -1.85
CA GLY A 54 -6.56 3.96 -1.67
C GLY A 54 -6.79 5.37 -2.22
N GLY A 55 -5.71 6.09 -2.49
CA GLY A 55 -5.75 7.38 -3.17
C GLY A 55 -6.22 7.28 -4.63
N SER A 56 -5.90 6.17 -5.28
CA SER A 56 -6.30 5.90 -6.66
C SER A 56 -7.62 5.11 -6.74
N ASN A 57 -8.53 5.55 -7.63
CA ASN A 57 -9.83 4.90 -7.85
C ASN A 57 -9.73 3.41 -8.23
N TRP A 58 -8.68 3.02 -8.96
CA TRP A 58 -8.47 1.63 -9.37
C TRP A 58 -7.95 0.73 -8.23
N LEU A 59 -7.48 1.30 -7.12
CA LEU A 59 -6.86 0.55 -6.03
C LEU A 59 -7.85 0.29 -4.89
N SER A 60 -8.38 -0.95 -4.85
CA SER A 60 -9.13 -1.45 -3.70
C SER A 60 -8.23 -2.21 -2.72
N ILE A 61 -8.44 -2.00 -1.43
CA ILE A 61 -7.72 -2.68 -0.35
C ILE A 61 -8.45 -3.99 -0.01
N VAL A 62 -7.90 -5.11 -0.49
CA VAL A 62 -8.50 -6.45 -0.33
C VAL A 62 -7.45 -7.47 0.13
N PRO A 63 -7.05 -7.47 1.41
CA PRO A 63 -5.97 -8.31 1.90
C PRO A 63 -6.18 -9.81 1.66
N ASN A 64 -7.39 -10.34 1.86
CA ASN A 64 -7.71 -11.74 1.56
C ASN A 64 -7.57 -12.10 0.06
N GLY A 65 -7.56 -11.10 -0.83
CA GLY A 65 -7.33 -11.30 -2.26
C GLY A 65 -5.96 -11.92 -2.54
N ILE A 66 -4.92 -11.54 -1.79
CA ILE A 66 -3.56 -12.08 -1.98
C ILE A 66 -3.47 -13.55 -1.59
N TYR A 67 -4.14 -13.95 -0.51
CA TYR A 67 -4.22 -15.36 -0.09
C TYR A 67 -4.87 -16.21 -1.20
N LYS A 68 -6.03 -15.78 -1.71
CA LYS A 68 -6.73 -16.48 -2.80
C LYS A 68 -5.89 -16.59 -4.06
N LEU A 69 -5.16 -15.51 -4.42
CA LEU A 69 -4.24 -15.51 -5.56
C LEU A 69 -3.11 -16.51 -5.36
N LEU A 70 -2.45 -16.50 -4.21
CA LEU A 70 -1.33 -17.39 -3.90
C LEU A 70 -1.73 -18.86 -3.91
N VAL A 71 -2.87 -19.20 -3.30
CA VAL A 71 -3.42 -20.57 -3.32
C VAL A 71 -3.80 -21.00 -4.75
N HIS A 72 -4.37 -20.08 -5.55
CA HIS A 72 -4.66 -20.35 -6.95
C HIS A 72 -3.39 -20.62 -7.75
N VAL A 73 -2.36 -19.78 -7.62
CA VAL A 73 -1.07 -19.96 -8.32
C VAL A 73 -0.44 -21.29 -7.94
N LYS A 74 -0.47 -21.67 -6.66
CA LYS A 74 0.00 -22.98 -6.21
C LYS A 74 -0.70 -24.12 -6.95
N LYS A 75 -2.03 -24.08 -7.03
CA LYS A 75 -2.84 -25.14 -7.67
C LYS A 75 -2.66 -25.19 -9.19
N SER A 76 -2.58 -24.03 -9.83
CA SER A 76 -2.59 -23.90 -11.29
C SER A 76 -1.21 -24.01 -11.94
N TYR A 77 -0.12 -23.80 -11.21
CA TYR A 77 1.24 -23.75 -11.77
C TYR A 77 2.20 -24.73 -11.10
N ASN A 78 1.70 -25.87 -10.62
CA ASN A 78 2.50 -26.93 -10.00
C ASN A 78 3.34 -26.43 -8.80
N SER A 79 2.72 -25.64 -7.93
CA SER A 79 3.31 -25.15 -6.68
C SER A 79 4.68 -24.47 -6.84
N PRO A 80 4.79 -23.40 -7.66
CA PRO A 80 6.07 -22.77 -7.92
C PRO A 80 6.57 -21.97 -6.70
N THR A 81 7.86 -21.66 -6.69
CA THR A 81 8.42 -20.64 -5.80
C THR A 81 7.97 -19.25 -6.23
N ILE A 82 7.47 -18.46 -5.28
CA ILE A 82 6.80 -17.18 -5.49
C ILE A 82 7.57 -16.02 -4.85
N TYR A 83 7.75 -14.95 -5.62
CA TYR A 83 8.24 -13.65 -5.15
C TYR A 83 7.16 -12.59 -5.39
N ILE A 84 6.71 -11.93 -4.33
CA ILE A 84 5.78 -10.79 -4.45
C ILE A 84 6.63 -9.56 -4.68
N THR A 85 6.82 -9.20 -5.95
CA THR A 85 7.77 -8.17 -6.41
C THR A 85 7.28 -6.75 -6.20
N GLU A 86 5.97 -6.55 -6.08
CA GLU A 86 5.38 -5.24 -5.76
C GLU A 86 4.11 -5.46 -4.94
N ASN A 87 3.98 -4.79 -3.81
CA ASN A 87 2.69 -4.64 -3.12
C ASN A 87 2.64 -3.35 -2.32
N GLY A 88 1.54 -2.61 -2.42
CA GLY A 88 1.42 -1.30 -1.77
C GLY A 88 0.06 -0.64 -1.96
N VAL A 89 -0.12 0.43 -1.19
CA VAL A 89 -1.28 1.32 -1.18
C VAL A 89 -0.81 2.77 -1.29
N ASP A 90 -1.53 3.54 -2.09
CA ASP A 90 -1.31 4.97 -2.21
C ASP A 90 -2.29 5.77 -1.35
N GLU A 91 -1.88 6.99 -1.04
CA GLU A 91 -2.73 8.03 -0.46
C GLU A 91 -2.69 9.25 -1.37
N VAL A 92 -3.76 10.03 -1.36
CA VAL A 92 -3.82 11.30 -2.09
C VAL A 92 -2.72 12.22 -1.58
N ASN A 93 -2.00 12.87 -2.50
CA ASN A 93 -1.04 13.91 -2.17
C ASN A 93 -1.79 15.20 -1.79
N ASP A 94 -2.22 15.29 -0.54
CA ASP A 94 -2.85 16.48 0.00
C ASP A 94 -1.78 17.55 0.31
N THR A 95 -1.73 18.59 -0.53
CA THR A 95 -0.79 19.70 -0.40
C THR A 95 -1.15 20.68 0.72
N SER A 96 -2.31 20.53 1.38
CA SER A 96 -2.69 21.33 2.53
C SER A 96 -2.08 20.84 3.85
N LEU A 97 -1.61 19.59 3.89
CA LEU A 97 -1.01 18.98 5.07
C LEU A 97 0.38 19.56 5.35
N THR A 98 0.70 19.72 6.64
CA THR A 98 2.08 19.95 7.06
C THR A 98 2.94 18.72 6.77
N LEU A 99 4.27 18.90 6.68
CA LEU A 99 5.20 17.78 6.50
C LEU A 99 5.05 16.71 7.60
N SER A 100 4.70 17.10 8.83
CA SER A 100 4.48 16.16 9.93
C SER A 100 3.23 15.30 9.70
N GLU A 101 2.15 15.90 9.22
CA GLU A 101 0.88 15.22 8.95
C GLU A 101 0.98 14.32 7.72
N ALA A 102 1.60 14.80 6.63
CA ALA A 102 1.80 14.03 5.40
C ALA A 102 2.70 12.78 5.58
N ARG A 103 3.40 12.68 6.71
CA ARG A 103 4.24 11.53 7.08
C ARG A 103 3.54 10.52 8.00
N PHE A 104 2.33 10.81 8.45
CA PHE A 104 1.57 9.94 9.33
C PHE A 104 0.63 9.07 8.50
N ASP A 105 1.07 7.86 8.17
CA ASP A 105 0.44 7.01 7.15
C ASP A 105 0.01 5.64 7.70
N GLU A 106 -0.82 5.65 8.75
CA GLU A 106 -1.29 4.44 9.43
C GLU A 106 -2.08 3.48 8.51
N LEU A 107 -2.75 4.01 7.48
CA LEU A 107 -3.41 3.20 6.46
C LEU A 107 -2.41 2.25 5.78
N ARG A 108 -1.21 2.74 5.44
CA ARG A 108 -0.15 1.97 4.79
C ARG A 108 0.40 0.90 5.71
N ILE A 109 0.59 1.21 6.99
CA ILE A 109 0.99 0.22 8.00
C ILE A 109 -0.04 -0.92 8.05
N LYS A 110 -1.32 -0.57 8.25
CA LYS A 110 -2.41 -1.55 8.33
C LYS A 110 -2.50 -2.39 7.05
N TYR A 111 -2.36 -1.76 5.88
CA TYR A 111 -2.36 -2.45 4.60
C TYR A 111 -1.31 -3.56 4.55
N HIS A 112 -0.05 -3.24 4.89
CA HIS A 112 1.03 -4.22 4.85
C HIS A 112 0.87 -5.30 5.93
N GLN A 113 0.45 -4.95 7.14
CA GLN A 113 0.18 -5.93 8.20
C GLN A 113 -0.89 -6.94 7.77
N ASP A 114 -2.01 -6.46 7.23
CA ASP A 114 -3.09 -7.33 6.79
C ASP A 114 -2.63 -8.24 5.64
N HIS A 115 -1.95 -7.70 4.62
CA HIS A 115 -1.47 -8.52 3.48
C HIS A 115 -0.42 -9.55 3.92
N LEU A 116 0.53 -9.18 4.78
CA LEU A 116 1.53 -10.10 5.32
C LEU A 116 0.89 -11.23 6.13
N SER A 117 -0.19 -10.94 6.88
CA SER A 117 -0.90 -11.98 7.63
C SER A 117 -1.57 -13.02 6.70
N TYR A 118 -2.17 -12.58 5.60
CA TYR A 118 -2.75 -13.48 4.59
C TYR A 118 -1.69 -14.22 3.77
N ILE A 119 -0.52 -13.61 3.51
CA ILE A 119 0.62 -14.32 2.92
C ILE A 119 1.09 -15.42 3.86
N LYS A 120 1.25 -15.13 5.16
CA LYS A 120 1.63 -16.13 6.16
C LYS A 120 0.63 -17.28 6.21
N GLN A 121 -0.67 -17.00 6.17
CA GLN A 121 -1.70 -18.04 6.09
C GLN A 121 -1.55 -18.91 4.84
N ALA A 122 -1.27 -18.32 3.67
CA ALA A 122 -1.03 -19.08 2.44
C ALA A 122 0.24 -19.96 2.55
N MET A 123 1.29 -19.47 3.21
CA MET A 123 2.51 -20.24 3.46
C MET A 123 2.27 -21.42 4.41
N GLU A 124 1.42 -21.24 5.43
CA GLU A 124 0.98 -22.33 6.33
C GLU A 124 0.22 -23.43 5.58
N GLU A 125 -0.45 -23.08 4.48
CA GLU A 125 -1.07 -24.04 3.54
C GLU A 125 -0.11 -24.57 2.47
N GLY A 126 1.20 -24.33 2.63
CA GLY A 126 2.25 -24.86 1.77
C GLY A 126 2.44 -24.11 0.44
N VAL A 127 2.06 -22.83 0.35
CA VAL A 127 2.52 -21.96 -0.75
C VAL A 127 3.98 -21.55 -0.50
N ASP A 128 4.85 -21.74 -1.49
CA ASP A 128 6.28 -21.42 -1.37
C ASP A 128 6.60 -19.94 -1.69
N VAL A 129 6.25 -19.03 -0.77
CA VAL A 129 6.61 -17.60 -0.90
C VAL A 129 7.99 -17.34 -0.29
N LYS A 130 8.90 -16.70 -1.04
CA LYS A 130 10.27 -16.40 -0.60
C LYS A 130 10.55 -14.94 -0.29
N ALA A 131 9.81 -14.03 -0.90
CA ALA A 131 10.03 -12.61 -0.69
C ALA A 131 8.75 -11.78 -0.87
N TYR A 132 8.75 -10.64 -0.19
CA TYR A 132 7.73 -9.61 -0.27
C TYR A 132 8.41 -8.25 -0.38
N TYR A 133 8.17 -7.57 -1.49
CA TYR A 133 8.76 -6.28 -1.81
C TYR A 133 7.66 -5.20 -1.80
N ILE A 134 7.84 -4.20 -0.94
CA ILE A 134 6.90 -3.08 -0.80
C ILE A 134 7.06 -2.13 -1.98
N TRP A 135 5.94 -1.80 -2.63
CA TRP A 135 5.83 -0.67 -3.53
C TRP A 135 5.32 0.54 -2.74
N SER A 136 6.12 1.57 -2.47
CA SER A 136 7.51 1.77 -2.91
C SER A 136 8.39 2.29 -1.79
N MET A 137 9.71 2.27 -2.00
CA MET A 137 10.64 2.83 -1.00
C MET A 137 10.46 4.35 -0.84
N PHE A 138 10.32 5.09 -1.94
CA PHE A 138 10.12 6.54 -1.93
C PHE A 138 8.82 6.91 -2.63
N ASP A 139 8.27 8.09 -2.32
CA ASP A 139 7.29 8.69 -3.22
C ASP A 139 7.94 8.90 -4.60
N THR A 140 7.23 8.53 -5.66
CA THR A 140 7.72 8.59 -7.04
C THR A 140 6.68 9.22 -7.96
N PHE A 141 7.02 9.36 -9.23
CA PHE A 141 6.08 9.72 -10.29
C PHE A 141 5.24 8.48 -10.66
N GLU A 142 3.96 8.48 -10.31
CA GLU A 142 3.04 7.35 -10.51
C GLU A 142 2.31 7.46 -11.85
N TRP A 143 3.05 7.33 -12.95
CA TRP A 143 2.52 7.24 -14.31
C TRP A 143 1.50 8.34 -14.64
N ALA A 144 0.29 7.99 -15.03
CA ALA A 144 -0.77 8.94 -15.37
C ALA A 144 -1.24 9.79 -14.18
N ALA A 145 -1.03 9.33 -12.93
CA ALA A 145 -1.35 10.11 -11.74
C ALA A 145 -0.24 11.13 -11.40
N GLY A 146 0.95 11.00 -12.00
CA GLY A 146 2.09 11.87 -11.70
C GLY A 146 2.39 11.89 -10.20
N TYR A 147 2.39 13.08 -9.59
CA TYR A 147 2.63 13.25 -8.15
C TYR A 147 1.35 13.45 -7.33
N SER A 148 0.15 13.18 -7.89
CA SER A 148 -1.12 13.38 -7.19
C SER A 148 -1.38 12.32 -6.11
N VAL A 149 -0.61 11.24 -6.10
CA VAL A 149 -0.70 10.15 -5.12
C VAL A 149 0.69 9.74 -4.66
N ARG A 150 0.77 9.11 -3.48
CA ARG A 150 2.01 8.77 -2.81
C ARG A 150 2.01 7.32 -2.33
N PHE A 151 2.89 6.49 -2.89
CA PHE A 151 3.09 5.08 -2.48
C PHE A 151 4.22 4.88 -1.47
N GLY A 152 5.11 5.86 -1.32
CA GLY A 152 6.40 5.68 -0.67
C GLY A 152 6.32 5.46 0.83
N LEU A 153 7.22 4.63 1.36
CA LEU A 153 7.54 4.58 2.79
C LEU A 153 8.23 5.88 3.26
N PHE A 154 8.91 6.57 2.34
CA PHE A 154 9.55 7.86 2.58
C PHE A 154 8.85 8.95 1.78
N TYR A 155 8.46 10.01 2.48
CA TYR A 155 7.98 11.24 1.88
C TYR A 155 9.13 11.90 1.12
N VAL A 156 8.88 12.31 -0.13
CA VAL A 156 9.82 13.10 -0.94
C VAL A 156 9.27 14.51 -1.11
N ASP A 157 10.08 15.49 -0.72
CA ASP A 157 9.80 16.91 -0.96
C ASP A 157 10.12 17.29 -2.40
N PHE A 158 9.09 17.29 -3.25
CA PHE A 158 9.19 17.69 -4.65
C PHE A 158 9.14 19.21 -4.85
N VAL A 159 8.79 20.00 -3.83
CA VAL A 159 8.48 21.43 -3.96
C VAL A 159 9.75 22.27 -3.78
N ASN A 160 10.54 21.97 -2.75
CA ASN A 160 11.68 22.82 -2.38
C ASN A 160 12.98 22.49 -3.14
N GLY A 161 12.89 21.74 -4.25
CA GLY A 161 14.00 21.45 -5.17
C GLY A 161 15.10 20.50 -4.66
N ASN A 162 15.19 20.24 -3.35
CA ASN A 162 16.25 19.39 -2.78
C ASN A 162 15.89 17.89 -2.75
N LEU A 163 14.66 17.51 -3.15
CA LEU A 163 14.18 16.12 -3.11
C LEU A 163 14.42 15.46 -1.75
N THR A 164 14.33 16.21 -0.65
CA THR A 164 14.68 15.68 0.68
C THR A 164 13.72 14.56 1.06
N ARG A 165 14.27 13.49 1.65
CA ARG A 165 13.50 12.29 2.04
C ARG A 165 13.25 12.27 3.53
N PHE A 166 12.01 12.06 3.92
CA PHE A 166 11.60 11.98 5.32
C PHE A 166 10.88 10.65 5.56
N PRO A 167 11.30 9.84 6.55
CA PRO A 167 10.63 8.57 6.83
C PRO A 167 9.20 8.82 7.31
N LYS A 168 8.22 8.13 6.72
CA LYS A 168 6.85 8.10 7.21
C LYS A 168 6.71 7.11 8.38
N THR A 169 5.55 7.06 9.04
CA THR A 169 5.34 6.10 10.14
C THR A 169 5.46 4.66 9.64
N SER A 170 5.08 4.37 8.40
CA SER A 170 5.26 3.08 7.73
C SER A 170 6.72 2.65 7.55
N ALA A 171 7.64 3.57 7.21
CA ALA A 171 9.08 3.26 7.16
C ALA A 171 9.60 2.82 8.53
N ILE A 172 9.18 3.52 9.58
CA ILE A 172 9.61 3.24 10.96
C ILE A 172 8.98 1.94 11.47
N TRP A 173 7.71 1.71 11.15
CA TRP A 173 7.07 0.43 11.39
C TRP A 173 7.82 -0.71 10.72
N LEU A 174 8.17 -0.59 9.44
CA LEU A 174 8.90 -1.64 8.70
C LEU A 174 10.26 -1.91 9.34
N MET A 175 11.00 -0.86 9.70
CA MET A 175 12.26 -0.99 10.41
C MET A 175 12.08 -1.76 11.73
N ASN A 176 11.04 -1.46 12.51
CA ASN A 176 10.75 -2.18 13.76
C ASN A 176 10.25 -3.60 13.55
N PHE A 177 9.50 -3.84 12.46
CA PHE A 177 9.00 -5.15 12.12
C PHE A 177 10.15 -6.11 11.77
N LEU A 178 11.18 -5.60 11.08
CA LEU A 178 12.37 -6.35 10.71
C LEU A 178 13.39 -6.49 11.86
N ASN A 179 13.38 -5.56 12.81
CA ASN A 179 14.32 -5.55 13.94
C ASN A 179 13.70 -6.12 15.23
N LYS A 180 14.54 -6.73 16.08
CA LYS A 180 14.10 -7.12 17.44
C LYS A 180 13.93 -5.94 18.40
N LYS A 181 14.38 -4.72 18.05
CA LYS A 181 14.33 -3.48 18.86
C LYS A 181 13.38 -2.45 18.22
N ARG A 182 12.58 -1.75 19.03
CA ARG A 182 11.52 -0.80 18.59
C ARG A 182 12.00 0.66 18.65
N PHE A 183 11.77 1.43 17.58
CA PHE A 183 11.98 2.87 17.43
C PHE A 183 10.65 3.59 17.16
N THR A 184 10.42 4.77 17.72
CA THR A 184 9.14 5.49 17.55
C THR A 184 9.39 6.93 17.11
N LEU A 185 8.60 7.45 16.16
CA LEU A 185 8.63 8.88 15.83
C LEU A 185 7.88 9.68 16.91
N LYS A 186 8.45 10.81 17.34
CA LYS A 186 7.76 11.74 18.22
C LYS A 186 6.83 12.62 17.39
N ARG A 187 5.53 12.62 17.72
CA ARG A 187 4.56 13.58 17.19
C ARG A 187 4.90 14.97 17.73
N GLN A 188 5.05 15.96 16.85
CA GLN A 188 5.07 17.36 17.29
C GLN A 188 3.62 17.82 17.48
N ALA A 189 3.30 18.35 18.65
CA ALA A 189 2.00 18.96 18.90
C ALA A 189 1.88 20.25 18.05
N PRO A 190 0.66 20.62 17.60
CA PRO A 190 0.45 21.90 16.95
C PRO A 190 0.90 23.03 17.89
N LYS A 191 1.66 23.98 17.35
CA LYS A 191 1.97 25.22 18.06
C LYS A 191 0.67 26.01 18.18
N ASN A 192 0.12 26.10 19.39
CA ASN A 192 -0.90 27.10 19.66
C ASN A 192 -0.24 28.48 19.51
N GLU A 193 -0.84 29.32 18.68
CA GLU A 193 -0.45 30.71 18.50
C GLU A 193 -0.53 31.49 19.82
N GLU A 194 0.37 32.46 19.92
CA GLU A 194 0.81 33.13 21.13
C GLU A 194 -0.26 34.00 21.80
N GLU A 195 -0.09 34.10 23.12
CA GLU A 195 -0.58 35.13 24.01
C GLU A 195 -0.70 36.51 23.34
N HIS A 196 -1.93 37.05 23.28
CA HIS A 196 -2.12 38.50 23.19
C HIS A 196 -2.23 39.07 24.61
N GLY A 197 -1.31 39.97 24.90
CA GLY A 197 -1.04 40.50 26.22
C GLY A 197 -2.07 41.48 26.79
N SER A 198 -2.05 41.54 28.12
CA SER A 198 -2.02 42.75 28.95
C SER A 198 -3.19 43.74 28.88
N VAL A 199 -4.03 43.72 29.92
CA VAL A 199 -4.46 44.96 30.60
C VAL A 199 -4.43 44.75 32.11
N LYS A 200 -3.40 45.30 32.77
CA LYS A 200 -3.42 45.55 34.22
C LYS A 200 -4.36 46.74 34.47
N LYS A 201 -5.42 46.53 35.26
CA LYS A 201 -6.21 47.63 35.83
C LYS A 201 -5.60 48.04 37.17
N ASP A 202 -4.97 49.20 37.18
CA ASP A 202 -4.77 49.97 38.42
C ASP A 202 -6.14 50.46 38.91
N LYS A 203 -6.48 50.16 40.16
CA LYS A 203 -7.56 50.85 40.89
C LYS A 203 -6.94 51.60 42.06
N LYS A 204 -6.83 52.92 41.87
CA LYS A 204 -6.90 53.92 42.95
C LYS A 204 -8.36 54.06 43.37
N GLN A 205 -8.66 53.79 44.64
CA GLN A 205 -9.43 54.63 45.57
C GLN A 205 -9.57 53.90 46.90
#